data_AF-A0A8J3BFQ0-F1
#
_entry.id   AF-A0A8J3BFQ0-F1
#
_cell.length_a   1.000
_cell.length_b   1.000
_cell.length_c   1.000
_cell.angle_alpha   90.00
_cell.angle_beta   90.00
_cell.angle_gamma   90.00
#
_symmetry.space_group_name_H-M   'P 1'
#
loop_
_entity.id
_entity.type
_entity.pdbx_description
1 polymer ?
#
loop_
_entity_poly.entity_id
_entity_poly.type
_entity_poly.pdbx_seq_one_letter_code
_entity_poly.pdbx_strand_id
1 'polypeptide(L)' 'MAVLKFENDNTTFTVKHRAVCENNNRHYKGSWRTDYDHAVKDANRHSDNNPLHEVWIETLQTQRMITKMSK' A
#
# COMPACT_ATOMS: atom_id res chain seq x y z
N MET A 1 -2.89 10.60 12.78
CA MET A 1 -2.92 9.12 12.59
C MET A 1 -1.50 8.61 12.60
N ALA A 2 -1.26 7.50 13.29
CA ALA A 2 0.08 7.05 13.68
C ALA A 2 0.80 6.36 12.51
N VAL A 3 1.93 6.95 12.10
CA VAL A 3 2.90 6.28 11.23
C VAL A 3 3.63 5.26 12.11
N LEU A 4 3.33 3.97 11.93
CA LEU A 4 4.07 2.87 12.57
C LEU A 4 5.44 2.73 11.89
N LYS A 5 6.36 3.61 12.26
CA LYS A 5 7.77 3.55 11.87
C LYS A 5 8.56 3.04 13.07
N PHE A 6 8.80 1.73 13.09
CA PHE A 6 9.82 1.16 13.97
C PHE A 6 11.16 1.27 13.27
N GLU A 7 12.00 2.20 13.73
CA GLU A 7 13.41 2.28 13.38
C GLU A 7 14.20 1.69 14.55
N ASN A 8 14.83 0.55 14.29
CA ASN A 8 16.02 0.12 15.02
C ASN A 8 17.18 0.35 14.05
N ASP A 9 18.35 0.79 14.51
CA ASP A 9 19.50 1.18 13.68
C ASP A 9 19.89 0.16 12.59
N ASN A 10 19.43 -1.09 12.73
CA ASN A 10 19.73 -2.20 11.84
C ASN A 10 18.54 -2.68 10.98
N THR A 11 17.34 -2.09 11.09
CA THR A 11 16.17 -2.54 10.32
C THR A 11 15.18 -1.42 10.02
N THR A 12 14.82 -1.26 8.74
CA THR A 12 13.73 -0.38 8.31
C THR A 12 12.52 -1.22 7.88
N PHE A 13 11.36 -0.88 8.43
CA PHE A 13 10.08 -1.44 8.04
C PHE A 13 9.21 -0.37 7.39
N THR A 14 8.61 -0.65 6.23
CA THR A 14 7.70 0.29 5.56
C THR A 14 6.50 -0.47 5.03
N VAL A 15 5.31 -0.02 5.40
CA VAL A 15 4.04 -0.50 4.86
C VAL A 15 3.42 0.58 3.99
N LYS A 16 2.93 0.19 2.82
CA LYS A 16 2.16 1.05 1.93
C LYS A 16 0.93 0.31 1.44
N HIS A 17 -0.12 1.06 1.10
CA HIS A 17 -1.41 0.57 0.65
C HIS A 17 -1.78 1.27 -0.65
N ARG A 18 -2.45 0.60 -1.59
CA ARG A 18 -3.04 1.25 -2.76
C ARG A 18 -4.37 0.59 -3.12
N ALA A 19 -5.27 1.38 -3.70
CA ALA A 19 -6.48 0.85 -4.31
C ALA A 19 -6.16 0.18 -5.65
N VAL A 20 -6.72 -1.01 -5.88
CA VAL A 20 -6.57 -1.79 -7.11
C VAL A 20 -7.93 -2.28 -7.57
N CYS A 21 -8.14 -2.31 -8.87
CA CYS A 21 -9.27 -3.00 -9.48
C CYS A 21 -8.77 -3.76 -10.71
N GLU A 22 -9.20 -5.02 -10.83
CA GLU A 22 -8.99 -5.84 -12.02
C GLU A 22 -10.36 -6.21 -12.58
N ASN A 23 -10.63 -5.75 -13.80
CA ASN A 23 -11.76 -6.23 -14.58
C ASN A 23 -11.24 -6.61 -15.97
N ASN A 24 -11.95 -7.52 -16.66
CA ASN A 24 -11.58 -8.23 -17.88
C ASN A 24 -10.92 -7.42 -19.00
N ASN A 25 -10.93 -6.08 -18.97
CA ASN A 25 -10.19 -5.20 -19.89
C ASN A 25 -9.64 -3.90 -19.26
N ARG A 26 -9.73 -3.71 -17.93
CA ARG A 26 -9.28 -2.48 -17.25
C ARG A 26 -8.64 -2.80 -15.90
N HIS A 27 -7.39 -2.40 -15.75
CA HIS A 27 -6.67 -2.46 -14.48
C HIS A 27 -6.53 -1.04 -13.94
N TYR A 28 -7.18 -0.76 -12.81
CA TYR A 28 -6.91 0.45 -12.05
C TYR A 28 -5.86 0.16 -10.98
N LYS A 29 -4.85 1.00 -10.89
CA LYS A 29 -3.84 0.97 -9.82
C LYS A 29 -3.64 2.38 -9.30
N GLY A 30 -4.10 2.63 -8.06
CA GLY A 30 -3.90 3.89 -7.37
C GLY A 30 -2.44 4.10 -6.92
N SER A 31 -2.15 5.29 -6.43
CA SER A 31 -0.84 5.60 -5.84
C SER A 31 -0.65 4.88 -4.52
N TRP A 32 0.60 4.49 -4.21
CA TRP A 32 0.96 3.96 -2.89
C TRP A 32 0.82 5.04 -1.81
N ARG A 33 0.03 4.76 -0.78
CA ARG A 33 -0.20 5.57 0.42
C ARG A 33 0.43 4.90 1.62
N THR A 34 1.03 5.66 2.53
CA THR A 34 1.45 5.14 3.85
C THR A 34 0.30 5.05 4.84
N ASP A 35 -0.83 5.70 4.52
CA ASP A 35 -2.04 5.74 5.32
C ASP A 35 -3.12 4.85 4.68
N TYR A 36 -3.63 3.90 5.46
CA TYR A 36 -4.65 2.96 5.03
C TYR A 36 -5.98 3.69 4.71
N ASP A 37 -6.37 4.67 5.54
CA ASP A 37 -7.64 5.37 5.36
C ASP A 37 -7.66 6.18 4.06
N HIS A 38 -6.51 6.71 3.65
CA HIS A 38 -6.36 7.37 2.36
C HIS A 38 -6.53 6.36 1.21
N ALA A 39 -5.93 5.17 1.31
CA ALA A 39 -6.09 4.14 0.29
C ALA A 39 -7.55 3.66 0.18
N VAL A 40 -8.28 3.58 1.31
CA VAL A 40 -9.72 3.29 1.34
C VAL A 40 -10.52 4.39 0.65
N LYS A 41 -10.21 5.67 0.89
CA LYS A 41 -10.85 6.78 0.17
C LYS A 41 -10.61 6.70 -1.34
N ASP A 42 -9.39 6.36 -1.76
CA ASP A 42 -9.06 6.16 -3.18
C ASP A 42 -9.87 4.99 -3.79
N ALA A 43 -10.05 3.88 -3.04
CA ALA A 43 -10.84 2.73 -3.46
C ALA A 43 -12.34 3.05 -3.56
N ASN A 44 -12.92 3.69 -2.54
CA ASN A 44 -14.33 4.10 -2.54
C ASN A 44 -14.62 5.04 -3.71
N ARG A 45 -13.78 6.05 -3.92
CA ARG A 45 -13.93 6.96 -5.07
C ARG A 45 -13.88 6.21 -6.42
N HIS A 46 -13.05 5.16 -6.54
CA HIS A 46 -13.03 4.36 -7.76
C HIS A 46 -14.30 3.52 -7.91
N SER A 47 -14.74 2.87 -6.83
CA SER A 47 -15.95 2.05 -6.78
C SER A 47 -17.21 2.85 -7.08
N ASP A 48 -17.35 4.06 -6.52
CA ASP A 48 -18.47 4.96 -6.77
C ASP A 48 -18.61 5.33 -8.26
N ASN A 49 -17.49 5.46 -8.96
CA ASN A 49 -17.47 5.74 -10.40
C ASN A 49 -17.54 4.48 -11.27
N ASN A 50 -17.33 3.30 -10.68
CA ASN A 50 -17.26 2.02 -11.39
C ASN A 50 -17.92 0.92 -10.53
N PRO A 51 -19.25 0.96 -10.35
CA PRO A 51 -19.96 0.08 -9.40
C PRO A 51 -19.89 -1.41 -9.73
N LEU A 52 -19.52 -1.76 -10.98
CA LEU A 52 -19.33 -3.14 -11.44
C LEU A 52 -17.88 -3.62 -11.33
N HIS A 53 -16.96 -2.78 -10.86
CA HIS A 53 -15.58 -3.14 -10.69
C HIS A 53 -15.35 -3.71 -9.30
N GLU A 54 -14.67 -4.85 -9.22
CA GLU A 54 -14.15 -5.35 -7.96
C GLU A 54 -12.94 -4.50 -7.56
N VAL A 55 -13.07 -3.76 -6.45
CA VAL A 55 -12.03 -2.87 -5.93
C VAL A 55 -11.56 -3.40 -4.60
N TRP A 56 -10.25 -3.53 -4.43
CA TRP A 56 -9.65 -3.94 -3.17
C TRP A 56 -8.40 -3.12 -2.85
N ILE A 57 -7.89 -3.29 -1.62
CA ILE A 57 -6.67 -2.66 -1.17
C ILE A 57 -5.52 -3.66 -1.26
N GLU A 58 -4.52 -3.34 -2.07
CA GLU A 58 -3.24 -4.05 -2.06
C GLU A 58 -2.31 -3.42 -1.02
N THR A 59 -1.63 -4.25 -0.24
CA THR A 59 -0.65 -3.81 0.76
C THR A 59 0.73 -4.30 0.39
N LEU A 60 1.70 -3.39 0.34
CA LEU A 60 3.11 -3.68 0.14
C LEU A 60 3.87 -3.47 1.45
N GLN A 61 4.55 -4.52 1.88
CA GLN A 61 5.46 -4.50 3.01
C GLN A 61 6.89 -4.59 2.51
N THR A 62 7.74 -3.63 2.88
CA THR A 62 9.17 -3.63 2.61
C THR A 62 9.93 -3.71 3.92
N GLN A 63 10.80 -4.73 4.03
CA GLN A 63 11.73 -4.89 5.14
C GLN A 63 13.15 -4.78 4.58
N ARG A 64 13.97 -3.92 5.19
CA ARG A 64 15.41 -3.85 4.93
C ARG A 64 16.15 -4.17 6.22
N MET A 65 17.05 -5.16 6.17
CA MET A 65 17.97 -5.47 7.26
C MET A 65 19.37 -4.97 6.88
N ILE A 66 20.01 -4.22 7.77
CA ILE A 66 21.39 -3.78 7.60
C ILE A 66 22.26 -4.77 8.38
N THR A 67 22.89 -5.70 7.66
CA THR A 67 23.86 -6.63 8.24
C THR A 67 25.25 -6.04 8.04
N LYS A 68 25.94 -5.69 9.14
CA LYS A 68 27.36 -5.32 9.08
C LYS A 68 28.15 -6.58 8.70
N MET A 69 28.67 -6.65 7.48
CA MET A 69 29.62 -7.69 7.11
C MET A 69 30.93 -7.45 7.86
N SER A 70 31.16 -8.19 8.95
CA SER A 70 32.46 -8.26 9.60
C SER A 70 33.42 -9.03 8.71
N LYS A 71 34.56 -8.41 8.39
CA LYS A 71 35.72 -9.07 7.75
C LYS A 71 36.40 -10.01 8.73
#